data_AF-A0A519NMB3-F1
#
_entry.id   AF-A0A519NMB3-F1
#
_cell.length_a   1.000
_cell.length_b   1.000
_cell.length_c   1.000
_cell.angle_alpha   90.00
_cell.angle_beta   90.00
_cell.angle_gamma   90.00
#
_symmetry.space_group_name_H-M   'P 1'
#
loop_
_entity.id
_entity.type
_entity.pdbx_description
1 polymer ?
#
loop_
_entity_poly.entity_id
_entity_poly.type
_entity_poly.pdbx_seq_one_letter_code
_entity_poly.pdbx_strand_id
1 'polypeptide(L)'
;DRNIDHRRVPNLQAFFTRHGEVKPVTTNAKDYKPGDIVTWMLMGNLPHIGIVVNRPSKKGNGYMVVHNVGSGQEIDDCLFDYTITGHYRYAPKRN
;
A
#
# COMPACT_ATOMS: atom_id res chain seq x y z
N ASP A 1 11.63 6.57 -11.47
CA ASP A 1 11.08 7.93 -11.72
C ASP A 1 11.80 8.94 -10.83
N ARG A 2 12.30 10.05 -11.39
CA ARG A 2 13.09 11.05 -10.63
C ARG A 2 12.22 11.94 -9.72
N ASN A 3 10.90 11.91 -9.89
CA ASN A 3 9.94 12.73 -9.15
C ASN A 3 9.24 11.98 -8.00
N ILE A 4 9.43 10.66 -7.88
CA ILE A 4 8.89 9.86 -6.78
C ILE A 4 9.92 9.78 -5.66
N ASP A 5 9.73 10.65 -4.67
CA ASP A 5 10.53 10.64 -3.45
C ASP A 5 9.89 9.71 -2.41
N HIS A 6 10.40 8.49 -2.32
CA HIS A 6 9.97 7.47 -1.35
C HIS A 6 10.08 7.96 0.12
N ARG A 7 10.90 8.98 0.40
CA ARG A 7 11.00 9.59 1.73
C ARG A 7 9.73 10.31 2.16
N ARG A 8 8.76 10.50 1.26
CA ARG A 8 7.46 11.13 1.57
C ARG A 8 6.42 10.16 2.12
N VAL A 9 6.68 8.84 2.11
CA VAL A 9 5.72 7.85 2.64
C VAL A 9 5.32 8.14 4.10
N PRO A 10 6.21 8.51 5.04
CA PRO A 10 5.80 8.88 6.40
C PRO A 10 4.82 10.06 6.46
N ASN A 11 4.97 11.04 5.56
CA ASN A 11 4.02 12.15 5.47
C ASN A 11 2.65 11.67 4.99
N LEU A 12 2.62 10.73 4.04
CA LEU A 12 1.38 10.12 3.57
C LEU A 12 0.73 9.26 4.66
N GLN A 13 1.50 8.49 5.44
CA GLN A 13 0.99 7.76 6.60
C GLN A 13 0.34 8.71 7.61
N ALA A 14 1.00 9.83 7.94
CA ALA A 14 0.45 10.84 8.83
C ALA A 14 -0.84 11.47 8.28
N PHE A 15 -0.89 11.74 6.97
CA PHE A 15 -2.08 12.25 6.30
C PHE A 15 -3.24 11.24 6.34
N PHE A 16 -3.02 9.98 5.95
CA PHE A 16 -4.07 8.95 5.95
C PHE A 16 -4.54 8.59 7.35
N THR A 17 -3.67 8.66 8.35
CA THR A 17 -4.06 8.50 9.76
C THR A 17 -5.01 9.61 10.20
N ARG A 18 -4.85 10.84 9.70
CA ARG A 18 -5.68 11.99 10.09
C ARG A 18 -6.95 12.13 9.26
N HIS A 19 -6.90 11.77 7.98
CA HIS A 19 -7.95 12.09 7.01
C HIS A 19 -8.57 10.87 6.33
N GLY A 20 -8.04 9.67 6.55
CA GLY A 20 -8.59 8.41 6.09
C GLY A 20 -9.08 7.54 7.24
N GLU A 21 -9.52 6.34 6.89
CA GLU A 21 -9.81 5.26 7.82
C GLU A 21 -8.53 4.44 8.03
N VAL A 22 -8.08 4.31 9.28
CA VAL A 22 -7.00 3.40 9.65
C VAL A 22 -7.58 2.01 9.85
N LYS A 23 -7.09 1.05 9.07
CA LYS A 23 -7.53 -0.34 9.12
C LYS A 23 -6.50 -1.18 9.89
N PRO A 24 -6.92 -2.29 10.53
CA PRO A 24 -5.98 -3.21 11.15
C PRO A 24 -5.00 -3.81 10.15
N VAL A 25 -3.74 -3.93 10.55
CA VAL A 25 -2.74 -4.73 9.82
C VAL A 25 -2.90 -6.17 10.29
N THR A 26 -3.32 -7.04 9.37
CA THR A 26 -3.55 -8.47 9.65
C THR A 26 -2.75 -9.34 8.69
N THR A 27 -2.66 -10.63 8.97
CA THR A 27 -2.10 -11.63 8.06
C THR A 27 -3.15 -12.27 7.15
N ASN A 28 -4.42 -11.84 7.25
CA ASN A 28 -5.50 -12.36 6.44
C ASN A 28 -5.71 -11.48 5.20
N ALA A 29 -5.34 -12.01 4.05
CA ALA A 29 -5.47 -11.35 2.75
C ALA A 29 -6.88 -10.84 2.44
N LYS A 30 -7.93 -11.43 3.02
CA LYS A 30 -9.32 -10.98 2.80
C LYS A 30 -9.60 -9.61 3.43
N ASP A 31 -8.81 -9.15 4.38
CA ASP A 31 -9.01 -7.86 5.04
C ASP A 31 -8.55 -6.69 4.17
N TYR A 32 -7.74 -6.99 3.14
CA TYR A 32 -7.20 -6.06 2.16
C TYR A 32 -8.08 -6.10 0.90
N LYS A 33 -8.76 -4.99 0.63
CA LYS A 33 -9.75 -4.84 -0.44
C LYS A 33 -9.25 -3.86 -1.50
N PRO A 34 -9.65 -4.00 -2.77
CA PRO A 34 -9.30 -3.04 -3.82
C PRO A 34 -9.57 -1.60 -3.41
N GLY A 35 -8.59 -0.72 -3.62
CA GLY A 35 -8.56 0.67 -3.18
C GLY A 35 -8.06 0.91 -1.75
N ASP A 36 -7.73 -0.14 -0.99
CA ASP A 36 -6.96 0.03 0.25
C ASP A 36 -5.53 0.46 -0.09
N ILE A 37 -4.96 1.32 0.75
CA ILE A 37 -3.60 1.80 0.68
C ILE A 37 -2.78 1.04 1.73
N VAL A 38 -1.63 0.52 1.33
CA VAL A 38 -0.73 -0.24 2.19
C VAL A 38 0.65 0.39 2.13
N THR A 39 1.28 0.55 3.28
CA THR A 39 2.67 1.01 3.38
C THR A 39 3.55 -0.09 3.95
N TRP A 40 4.79 -0.14 3.51
CA TRP A 40 5.78 -1.11 3.96
C TRP A 40 7.08 -0.42 4.40
N MET A 41 7.87 -1.17 5.15
CA MET A 41 9.30 -0.90 5.31
C MET A 41 10.08 -2.00 4.60
N LEU A 42 10.84 -1.64 3.58
CA LEU A 42 11.73 -2.55 2.86
C LEU A 42 13.08 -2.63 3.57
N MET A 43 13.96 -3.52 3.09
CA MET A 43 15.34 -3.61 3.55
C MET A 43 16.05 -2.25 3.45
N GLY A 44 16.91 -1.94 4.42
CA GLY A 44 17.64 -0.68 4.47
C GLY A 44 16.82 0.54 4.90
N ASN A 45 15.70 0.33 5.62
CA ASN A 45 14.79 1.38 6.08
C ASN A 45 14.23 2.23 4.93
N LEU A 46 13.93 1.60 3.79
CA LEU A 46 13.33 2.26 2.64
C LEU A 46 11.79 2.19 2.76
N PRO A 47 11.11 3.33 3.00
CA PRO A 47 9.66 3.36 3.06
C PRO A 47 9.06 3.10 1.68
N HIS A 48 7.98 2.34 1.63
CA HIS A 48 7.31 1.99 0.39
C HIS A 48 5.78 2.06 0.54
N ILE A 49 5.08 2.25 -0.58
CA ILE A 49 3.63 2.43 -0.59
C ILE A 49 3.02 1.86 -1.87
N GLY A 50 1.80 1.34 -1.76
CA GLY A 50 1.04 0.77 -2.85
C GLY A 50 -0.46 0.78 -2.56
N ILE A 51 -1.23 0.44 -3.59
CA ILE A 51 -2.69 0.36 -3.53
C ILE A 51 -3.11 -1.04 -3.95
N VAL A 52 -4.01 -1.65 -3.18
CA VAL A 52 -4.62 -2.93 -3.54
C VAL A 52 -5.48 -2.73 -4.78
N VAL A 53 -5.29 -3.53 -5.82
CA VAL A 53 -6.05 -3.42 -7.08
C VAL A 53 -7.04 -4.57 -7.23
N ASN A 54 -8.10 -4.39 -8.03
CA ASN A 54 -9.07 -5.44 -8.29
C ASN A 54 -8.53 -6.49 -9.30
N ARG A 55 -7.35 -7.05 -9.00
CA ARG A 55 -6.73 -8.15 -9.73
C ARG A 55 -6.40 -9.26 -8.73
N PRO A 56 -6.93 -10.48 -8.91
CA PRO A 56 -6.65 -11.58 -8.00
C PRO A 56 -5.16 -11.87 -7.87
N SER A 57 -4.72 -12.18 -6.64
CA SER A 57 -3.40 -12.73 -6.37
C SER A 57 -3.22 -14.07 -7.12
N LYS A 58 -2.02 -14.32 -7.63
CA LYS A 58 -1.63 -15.61 -8.23
C LYS A 58 -1.12 -16.59 -7.16
N LYS A 59 -0.67 -16.07 -6.01
CA LYS A 59 -0.11 -16.83 -4.88
C LYS A 59 -1.18 -17.35 -3.92
N GLY A 60 -2.42 -16.87 -3.96
CA GLY A 60 -3.49 -17.37 -3.10
C GLY A 60 -4.75 -16.51 -3.06
N ASN A 61 -5.47 -16.57 -1.93
CA ASN A 61 -6.67 -15.76 -1.71
C ASN A 61 -6.27 -14.31 -1.46
N GLY A 62 -6.73 -13.37 -2.29
CA GLY A 62 -6.46 -11.95 -2.11
C GLY A 62 -6.35 -11.20 -3.42
N TYR A 63 -5.78 -10.01 -3.35
CA TYR A 63 -5.63 -9.10 -4.47
C TYR A 63 -4.16 -8.67 -4.60
N MET A 64 -3.74 -8.41 -5.83
CA MET A 64 -2.43 -7.82 -6.11
C MET A 64 -2.38 -6.36 -5.68
N VAL A 65 -1.18 -5.83 -5.57
CA VAL A 65 -0.93 -4.42 -5.26
C VAL A 65 -0.26 -3.74 -6.45
N VAL A 66 -0.64 -2.50 -6.71
CA VAL A 66 0.08 -1.63 -7.63
C VAL A 66 0.96 -0.70 -6.83
N HIS A 67 2.23 -0.59 -7.21
CA HIS A 67 3.19 0.34 -6.60
C HIS A 67 4.19 0.81 -7.65
N ASN A 68 4.90 1.89 -7.35
CA ASN A 68 5.99 2.34 -8.22
C ASN A 68 7.32 1.88 -7.64
N VAL A 69 8.10 1.13 -8.41
CA VAL A 69 9.47 0.71 -8.10
C VAL A 69 10.40 1.33 -9.15
N GLY A 70 11.72 1.32 -8.97
CA GLY A 70 12.67 2.10 -9.80
C GLY A 70 12.47 2.06 -11.32
N SER A 71 11.86 1.00 -11.86
CA SER A 71 11.45 0.77 -13.26
C SER A 71 10.11 1.40 -13.70
N GLY A 72 9.27 1.85 -12.77
CA GLY A 72 7.94 2.43 -13.02
C GLY A 72 6.84 1.80 -12.19
N GLN A 73 5.60 1.96 -12.64
CA GLN A 73 4.42 1.36 -12.00
C GLN A 73 4.35 -0.13 -12.33
N GLU A 74 4.34 -0.96 -11.30
CA GLU A 74 4.25 -2.42 -11.40
C GLU A 74 3.06 -2.94 -10.58
N ILE A 75 2.47 -4.04 -11.05
CA ILE A 75 1.39 -4.76 -10.35
C ILE A 75 1.95 -6.09 -9.91
N ASP A 76 2.16 -6.23 -8.61
CA ASP A 76 2.83 -7.38 -8.01
C ASP A 76 2.00 -8.03 -6.91
N ASP A 77 2.32 -9.30 -6.68
CA ASP A 77 1.74 -10.13 -5.64
C ASP A 77 2.61 -10.09 -4.37
N CYS A 78 2.90 -8.88 -3.89
CA CYS A 78 3.90 -8.61 -2.85
C CYS A 78 3.31 -8.06 -1.54
N LEU A 79 1.98 -8.16 -1.36
CA LEU A 79 1.26 -7.59 -0.22
C LEU A 79 1.88 -7.98 1.14
N PHE A 80 2.32 -9.23 1.28
CA PHE A 80 2.92 -9.79 2.50
C PHE A 80 4.40 -10.12 2.36
N ASP A 81 5.04 -9.75 1.25
CA ASP A 81 6.47 -10.04 1.03
C ASP A 81 7.37 -9.12 1.89
N TYR A 82 6.80 -8.03 2.43
CA TYR A 82 7.50 -7.04 3.27
C TYR A 82 6.70 -6.69 4.53
N THR A 83 7.37 -6.11 5.52
CA THR A 83 6.72 -5.65 6.76
C THR A 83 5.75 -4.51 6.46
N ILE A 84 4.45 -4.78 6.62
CA ILE A 84 3.41 -3.76 6.54
C ILE A 84 3.51 -2.84 7.74
N THR A 85 3.63 -1.53 7.49
CA THR A 85 3.70 -0.47 8.50
C THR A 85 2.41 0.34 8.62
N GLY A 86 1.46 0.13 7.71
CA GLY A 86 0.19 0.83 7.72
C GLY A 86 -0.79 0.27 6.70
N HIS A 87 -2.07 0.34 7.04
CA HIS A 87 -3.19 -0.09 6.21
C HIS A 87 -4.31 0.93 6.34
N TYR A 88 -4.73 1.50 5.22
CA TYR A 88 -5.64 2.64 5.20
C TYR A 88 -6.68 2.52 4.10
N ARG A 89 -7.82 3.17 4.29
CA ARG A 89 -8.78 3.48 3.22
C ARG A 89 -8.96 4.99 3.18
N TYR A 90 -8.78 5.58 2.01
CA TYR A 90 -9.03 7.00 1.81
C TYR A 90 -10.11 7.20 0.74
N ALA A 91 -11.22 7.80 1.16
CA ALA A 91 -12.29 8.25 0.28
C ALA A 91 -12.47 9.76 0.50
N PRO A 92 -11.94 10.63 -0.38
CA PRO A 92 -12.14 12.06 -0.22
C PRO A 92 -13.63 12.36 -0.27
N LYS A 93 -14.11 13.19 0.65
CA LYS A 93 -15.48 13.73 0.56
C LYS A 93 -15.56 14.49 -0.76
N ARG A 94 -16.50 14.08 -1.63
CA ARG A 94 -16.85 14.88 -2.81
C ARG A 94 -17.55 16.14 -2.29
N ASN A 95 -16.89 17.28 -2.48
CA ASN A 95 -17.53 18.59 -2.39
C ASN A 95 -18.37 18.82 -3.64
#